data_AF-A0A8S4GSW1-F1
#
_entry.id   AF-A0A8S4GSW1-F1
#
_cell.length_a   1.000
_cell.length_b   1.000
_cell.length_c   1.000
_cell.angle_alpha   90.00
_cell.angle_beta   90.00
_cell.angle_gamma   90.00
#
_symmetry.space_group_name_H-M   'P 1'
#
loop_
_entity.id
_entity.type
_entity.pdbx_description
1 polymer ?
#
loop_
_entity_poly.entity_id
_entity_poly.type
_entity_poly.pdbx_seq_one_letter_code
_entity_poly.pdbx_strand_id
1 'polypeptide(L)'
;MPFGDYRFNGGLRPEGSPSPDEHHKWARNLAEWHGMSEYYKLAKRDVLKHGILNYWDIEMALTSPEKVIDRIIRGVEKSSLVSGLFLAGTMKLLIQPPAVIAALSSSSGWRNLFLIALSAAVILHVMVIGHGFVFVYALCSCQREVDWMFFLRKYGFMTSMVYSLHATGNLLIALALGTAMTQAYEEAAGIVFIVFAMILCGVVPLALSVPLQNAAGGVRTDKTTSSKLSVYILEYYLRPLAEDDEKYAAKNMRDALLKVGQNEPDLMRLCTETAVA
;
A
#
# COMPACT_ATOMS: atom_id res chain seq x y z
N MET A 1 -11.00 12.82 44.16
CA MET A 1 -10.53 11.97 45.27
C MET A 1 -9.08 11.58 44.97
N PRO A 2 -8.20 11.62 45.98
CA PRO A 2 -6.75 11.68 45.82
C PRO A 2 -6.10 10.30 45.79
N PHE A 3 -4.83 10.32 45.37
CA PHE A 3 -3.84 9.26 45.32
C PHE A 3 -3.90 8.30 46.52
N GLY A 4 -4.02 7.00 46.23
CA GLY A 4 -3.80 5.93 47.20
C GLY A 4 -2.31 5.60 47.29
N ASP A 5 -1.75 5.84 48.47
CA ASP A 5 -0.42 5.42 48.91
C ASP A 5 -0.16 3.92 48.66
N TYR A 6 0.77 3.60 47.77
CA TYR A 6 1.48 2.33 47.82
C TYR A 6 2.76 2.51 48.62
N ARG A 7 2.69 2.10 49.90
CA ARG A 7 3.87 1.95 50.76
C ARG A 7 4.81 0.91 50.15
N PHE A 8 6.01 1.37 49.78
CA PHE A 8 7.18 0.51 49.57
C PHE A 8 7.56 -0.11 50.92
N ASN A 9 7.10 -1.34 51.17
CA ASN A 9 7.75 -2.21 52.15
C ASN A 9 8.84 -3.00 51.42
N GLY A 10 10.08 -2.74 51.82
CA GLY A 10 11.27 -3.42 51.35
C GLY A 10 11.13 -4.94 51.52
N GLY A 11 11.18 -5.63 50.39
CA GLY A 11 11.51 -7.04 50.30
C GLY A 11 12.55 -7.16 49.20
N LEU A 12 13.78 -7.47 49.61
CA LEU A 12 14.94 -7.70 48.75
C LEU A 12 14.54 -8.56 47.55
N ARG A 13 14.42 -7.96 46.36
CA ARG A 13 14.47 -8.73 45.12
C ARG A 13 15.92 -9.11 44.89
N PRO A 14 16.19 -10.36 44.46
CA PRO A 14 17.52 -10.73 44.02
C PRO A 14 17.92 -9.77 42.90
N GLU A 15 19.07 -9.11 43.07
CA GLU A 15 19.72 -8.30 42.04
C GLU A 15 19.77 -9.15 40.76
N GLY A 16 19.05 -8.70 39.72
CA GLY A 16 19.00 -9.38 38.42
C GLY A 16 17.63 -9.87 37.96
N SER A 17 16.54 -9.64 38.70
CA SER A 17 15.20 -9.80 38.10
C SER A 17 14.85 -8.54 37.29
N PRO A 18 14.66 -8.65 35.96
CA PRO A 18 14.27 -7.51 35.14
C PRO A 18 13.05 -6.81 35.73
N SER A 19 12.98 -5.49 35.61
CA SER A 19 11.75 -4.78 35.97
C SER A 19 10.56 -5.35 35.16
N PRO A 20 9.30 -5.24 35.64
CA PRO A 20 8.15 -5.66 34.85
C PRO A 20 8.11 -5.05 33.43
N ASP A 21 8.63 -3.82 33.29
CA ASP A 21 8.81 -3.14 32.01
C ASP A 21 9.90 -3.81 31.13
N GLU A 22 10.98 -4.31 31.73
CA GLU A 22 12.01 -5.07 31.03
C GLU A 22 11.56 -6.49 30.70
N HIS A 23 10.76 -7.18 31.53
CA HIS A 23 10.15 -8.46 31.18
C HIS A 23 9.16 -8.30 30.00
N HIS A 24 8.41 -7.20 29.95
CA HIS A 24 7.56 -6.89 28.79
C HIS A 24 8.35 -6.52 27.54
N LYS A 25 9.55 -5.97 27.68
CA LYS A 25 10.46 -5.68 26.56
C LYS A 25 11.15 -6.95 26.07
N TRP A 26 11.58 -7.81 26.99
CA TRP A 26 12.18 -9.12 26.68
C TRP A 26 11.17 -10.08 26.04
N ALA A 27 9.92 -10.10 26.54
CA ALA A 27 8.84 -10.89 25.93
C ALA A 27 8.39 -10.31 24.57
N ARG A 28 8.43 -8.99 24.38
CA ARG A 28 8.19 -8.35 23.06
C ARG A 28 9.28 -8.73 22.07
N ASN A 29 10.54 -8.64 22.47
CA ASN A 29 11.67 -9.08 21.67
C ASN A 29 11.53 -10.59 21.37
N LEU A 30 11.44 -11.48 22.35
CA LEU A 30 11.26 -12.93 22.05
C LEU A 30 10.07 -13.25 21.15
N ALA A 31 8.93 -12.54 21.30
CA ALA A 31 7.76 -12.75 20.46
C ALA A 31 7.90 -12.16 19.04
N GLU A 32 8.59 -11.03 18.87
CA GLU A 32 8.98 -10.47 17.56
C GLU A 32 9.92 -11.42 16.83
N TRP A 33 10.89 -11.97 17.54
CA TRP A 33 11.93 -12.83 17.00
C TRP A 33 11.41 -14.24 16.65
N HIS A 34 10.50 -14.80 17.46
CA HIS A 34 9.77 -16.02 17.09
C HIS A 34 8.89 -15.82 15.84
N GLY A 35 8.30 -14.63 15.67
CA GLY A 35 7.60 -14.26 14.44
C GLY A 35 8.54 -14.20 13.23
N MET A 36 9.75 -13.66 13.40
CA MET A 36 10.73 -13.48 12.33
C MET A 36 11.28 -14.80 11.80
N SER A 37 11.49 -15.80 12.65
CA SER A 37 11.88 -17.15 12.21
C SER A 37 10.83 -17.79 11.29
N GLU A 38 9.54 -17.72 11.65
CA GLU A 38 8.46 -18.24 10.81
C GLU A 38 8.30 -17.42 9.53
N TYR A 39 8.40 -16.09 9.63
CA TYR A 39 8.40 -15.20 8.48
C TYR A 39 9.53 -15.53 7.49
N TYR A 40 10.75 -15.72 7.99
CA TYR A 40 11.91 -16.09 7.20
C TYR A 40 11.72 -17.44 6.47
N LYS A 41 11.16 -18.45 7.13
CA LYS A 41 10.83 -19.74 6.49
C LYS A 41 9.85 -19.56 5.32
N LEU A 42 8.82 -18.73 5.50
CA LEU A 42 7.88 -18.40 4.42
C LEU A 42 8.56 -17.65 3.28
N ALA A 43 9.32 -16.60 3.58
CA ALA A 43 10.07 -15.83 2.60
C ALA A 43 11.03 -16.71 1.79
N LYS A 44 11.75 -17.61 2.48
CA LYS A 44 12.69 -18.56 1.89
C LYS A 44 11.99 -19.54 0.96
N ARG A 45 10.86 -20.10 1.39
CA ARG A 45 10.06 -21.00 0.55
C ARG A 45 9.59 -20.29 -0.71
N ASP A 46 9.15 -19.05 -0.60
CA ASP A 46 8.62 -18.29 -1.74
C ASP A 46 9.74 -17.93 -2.72
N VAL A 47 10.93 -17.53 -2.25
CA VAL A 47 12.12 -17.33 -3.11
C VAL A 47 12.55 -18.63 -3.78
N LEU A 48 12.59 -19.77 -3.06
CA LEU A 48 12.95 -21.06 -3.64
C LEU A 48 11.94 -21.54 -4.70
N LYS A 49 10.65 -21.25 -4.51
CA LYS A 49 9.57 -21.70 -5.39
C LYS A 49 9.38 -20.79 -6.60
N HIS A 50 9.50 -19.47 -6.41
CA HIS A 50 9.14 -18.47 -7.42
C HIS A 50 10.34 -17.68 -7.95
N GLY A 51 11.52 -17.81 -7.32
CA GLY A 51 12.74 -17.10 -7.69
C GLY A 51 12.74 -15.61 -7.34
N ILE A 52 11.70 -15.11 -6.67
CA ILE A 52 11.52 -13.69 -6.35
C ILE A 52 10.93 -13.50 -4.94
N LEU A 53 11.41 -12.49 -4.22
CA LEU A 53 10.87 -12.05 -2.94
C LEU A 53 9.62 -11.15 -3.16
N ASN A 54 8.71 -11.06 -2.18
CA ASN A 54 7.60 -10.11 -2.29
C ASN A 54 8.16 -8.69 -2.20
N TYR A 55 7.62 -7.76 -3.00
CA TYR A 55 8.11 -6.40 -3.02
C TYR A 55 8.04 -5.70 -1.68
N TRP A 56 6.99 -5.93 -0.89
CA TRP A 56 6.87 -5.30 0.43
C TRP A 56 8.02 -5.71 1.33
N ASP A 57 8.53 -6.94 1.19
CA ASP A 57 9.71 -7.40 1.92
C ASP A 57 10.97 -6.65 1.46
N ILE A 58 11.12 -6.45 0.14
CA ILE A 58 12.24 -5.71 -0.45
C ILE A 58 12.22 -4.25 0.01
N GLU A 59 11.04 -3.62 -0.07
CA GLU A 59 10.84 -2.22 0.25
C GLU A 59 11.07 -1.94 1.74
N MET A 60 10.57 -2.82 2.63
CA MET A 60 10.82 -2.71 4.07
C MET A 60 12.29 -2.89 4.41
N ALA A 61 13.00 -3.78 3.71
CA ALA A 61 14.44 -3.96 3.86
C ALA A 61 15.20 -2.68 3.45
N LEU A 62 14.84 -2.04 2.34
CA LEU A 62 15.56 -0.86 1.83
C LEU A 62 15.28 0.43 2.61
N THR A 63 14.03 0.65 3.04
CA THR A 63 13.56 1.98 3.44
C THR A 63 13.18 2.09 4.92
N SER A 64 13.24 0.99 5.69
CA SER A 64 12.68 0.74 7.05
C SER A 64 11.17 0.48 7.08
N PRO A 65 10.69 -0.50 7.88
CA PRO A 65 9.27 -0.87 7.94
C PRO A 65 8.32 0.30 8.22
N GLU A 66 8.66 1.16 9.18
CA GLU A 66 7.81 2.26 9.62
C GLU A 66 7.56 3.27 8.51
N LYS A 67 8.60 3.63 7.74
CA LYS A 67 8.45 4.56 6.60
C LYS A 67 7.58 3.96 5.51
N VAL A 68 7.69 2.65 5.26
CA VAL A 68 6.85 1.95 4.29
C VAL A 68 5.39 1.98 4.73
N ILE A 69 5.12 1.66 6.00
CA ILE A 69 3.77 1.71 6.58
C ILE A 69 3.19 3.12 6.54
N ASP A 70 3.95 4.13 6.97
CA ASP A 70 3.54 5.53 6.92
C ASP A 70 3.17 5.98 5.50
N ARG A 71 3.98 5.59 4.51
CA ARG A 71 3.72 5.91 3.10
C ARG A 71 2.45 5.23 2.59
N ILE A 72 2.24 3.96 2.94
CA ILE A 72 1.04 3.21 2.58
C ILE A 72 -0.20 3.86 3.21
N ILE A 73 -0.17 4.17 4.51
CA ILE A 73 -1.28 4.79 5.22
C ILE A 73 -1.63 6.13 4.57
N ARG A 74 -0.65 7.04 4.41
CA ARG A 74 -0.88 8.34 3.77
C ARG A 74 -1.41 8.21 2.35
N GLY A 75 -0.93 7.23 1.60
CA GLY A 75 -1.37 6.96 0.23
C GLY A 75 -2.83 6.51 0.16
N VAL A 76 -3.24 5.60 1.05
CA VAL A 76 -4.61 5.11 1.17
C VAL A 76 -5.53 6.21 1.69
N GLU A 77 -5.15 6.90 2.77
CA GLU A 77 -5.92 8.01 3.34
C GLU A 77 -6.16 9.13 2.34
N LYS A 78 -5.13 9.54 1.58
CA LYS A 78 -5.27 10.53 0.51
C LYS A 78 -6.29 10.07 -0.54
N SER A 79 -6.23 8.82 -0.96
CA SER A 79 -7.17 8.26 -1.95
C SER A 79 -8.60 8.21 -1.42
N SER A 80 -8.78 7.87 -0.14
CA SER A 80 -10.09 7.88 0.53
C SER A 80 -10.65 9.29 0.69
N LEU A 81 -9.82 10.27 1.10
CA LEU A 81 -10.22 11.67 1.24
C LEU A 81 -10.63 12.28 -0.10
N VAL A 82 -9.82 12.06 -1.14
CA VAL A 82 -10.13 12.51 -2.51
C VAL A 82 -11.39 11.82 -3.03
N SER A 83 -11.58 10.53 -2.74
CA SER A 83 -12.83 9.81 -3.07
C SER A 83 -14.05 10.39 -2.35
N GLY A 84 -13.92 10.84 -1.10
CA GLY A 84 -15.00 11.53 -0.39
C GLY A 84 -15.42 12.83 -1.06
N LEU A 85 -14.45 13.60 -1.58
CA LEU A 85 -14.73 14.82 -2.35
C LEU A 85 -15.46 14.50 -3.66
N PHE A 86 -14.96 13.51 -4.42
CA PHE A 86 -15.62 13.07 -5.65
C PHE A 86 -17.01 12.51 -5.40
N LEU A 87 -17.20 11.76 -4.32
CA LEU A 87 -18.51 11.24 -3.92
C LEU A 87 -19.52 12.36 -3.69
N ALA A 88 -19.15 13.42 -2.96
CA ALA A 88 -20.02 14.57 -2.73
C ALA A 88 -20.42 15.28 -4.04
N GLY A 89 -19.46 15.48 -4.95
CA GLY A 89 -19.71 16.06 -6.27
C GLY A 89 -20.61 15.18 -7.15
N THR A 90 -20.37 13.87 -7.15
CA THR A 90 -21.12 12.87 -7.93
C THR A 90 -22.57 12.77 -7.45
N MET A 91 -22.80 12.80 -6.12
CA MET A 91 -24.14 12.83 -5.55
C MET A 91 -24.91 14.09 -5.95
N LYS A 92 -24.24 15.26 -5.99
CA LYS A 92 -24.86 16.50 -6.48
C LYS A 92 -25.30 16.37 -7.94
N LEU A 93 -24.47 15.78 -8.80
CA LEU A 93 -24.79 15.55 -10.22
C LEU A 93 -25.94 14.55 -10.43
N LEU A 94 -26.14 13.61 -9.50
CA LEU A 94 -27.29 12.69 -9.53
C LEU A 94 -28.60 13.38 -9.13
N ILE A 95 -28.57 14.22 -8.08
CA ILE A 95 -29.75 14.93 -7.59
C ILE A 95 -30.14 16.07 -8.56
N GLN A 96 -29.14 16.78 -9.08
CA GLN A 96 -29.30 17.91 -9.98
C GLN A 96 -28.46 17.67 -11.23
N PRO A 97 -28.94 16.81 -12.16
CA PRO A 97 -28.23 16.56 -13.40
C PRO A 97 -28.15 17.84 -14.25
N PRO A 98 -27.11 17.99 -15.08
CA PRO A 98 -27.01 19.11 -16.02
C PRO A 98 -28.27 19.24 -16.88
N ALA A 99 -28.69 20.47 -17.17
CA ALA A 99 -29.94 20.74 -17.90
C ALA A 99 -30.00 20.00 -19.26
N VAL A 100 -28.87 19.91 -19.97
CA VAL A 100 -28.73 19.17 -21.23
C VAL A 100 -29.04 17.67 -21.09
N ILE A 101 -28.69 17.06 -19.96
CA ILE A 101 -29.02 15.66 -19.66
C ILE A 101 -30.47 15.54 -19.17
N ALA A 102 -30.92 16.50 -18.36
CA ALA A 102 -32.28 16.52 -17.81
C ALA A 102 -33.35 16.69 -18.90
N ALA A 103 -33.04 17.42 -19.98
CA ALA A 103 -33.91 17.62 -21.13
C ALA A 103 -34.07 16.35 -22.00
N LEU A 104 -33.20 15.36 -21.86
CA LEU A 104 -33.30 14.10 -22.61
C LEU A 104 -34.46 13.25 -22.11
N SER A 105 -35.13 12.56 -23.04
CA SER A 105 -36.16 11.57 -22.71
C SER A 105 -35.63 10.49 -21.77
N SER A 106 -36.50 9.89 -20.96
CA SER A 106 -36.14 8.78 -20.06
C SER A 106 -35.65 7.53 -20.80
N SER A 107 -36.02 7.38 -22.08
CA SER A 107 -35.55 6.30 -22.96
C SER A 107 -34.21 6.61 -23.63
N SER A 108 -33.66 7.81 -23.48
CA SER A 108 -32.40 8.20 -24.11
C SER A 108 -31.22 7.39 -23.56
N GLY A 109 -30.50 6.71 -24.47
CA GLY A 109 -29.29 5.97 -24.12
C GLY A 109 -28.22 6.84 -23.45
N TRP A 110 -28.11 8.12 -23.84
CA TRP A 110 -27.16 9.06 -23.26
C TRP A 110 -27.48 9.41 -21.80
N ARG A 111 -28.77 9.61 -21.50
CA ARG A 111 -29.22 9.86 -20.12
C ARG A 111 -29.01 8.63 -19.24
N ASN A 112 -29.31 7.44 -19.76
CA ASN A 112 -29.08 6.18 -19.03
C ASN A 112 -27.59 5.94 -18.80
N LEU A 113 -26.74 6.17 -19.79
CA LEU A 113 -25.29 6.05 -19.66
C LEU A 113 -24.73 7.01 -18.61
N PHE A 114 -25.19 8.27 -18.60
CA PHE A 114 -24.83 9.26 -17.58
C PHE A 114 -25.17 8.77 -16.16
N LEU A 115 -26.41 8.32 -15.95
CA LEU A 115 -26.89 7.90 -14.64
C LEU A 115 -26.21 6.61 -14.15
N ILE A 116 -26.02 5.62 -15.05
CA ILE A 116 -25.32 4.37 -14.72
C ILE A 116 -23.87 4.65 -14.38
N ALA A 117 -23.18 5.49 -15.16
CA ALA A 117 -21.78 5.83 -14.91
C ALA A 117 -21.60 6.54 -13.56
N LEU A 118 -22.43 7.54 -13.24
CA LEU A 118 -22.37 8.20 -11.92
C LEU A 118 -22.73 7.25 -10.77
N SER A 119 -23.75 6.41 -10.93
CA SER A 119 -24.14 5.45 -9.89
C SER A 119 -23.05 4.42 -9.61
N ALA A 120 -22.41 3.91 -10.66
CA ALA A 120 -21.26 3.01 -10.53
C ALA A 120 -20.04 3.73 -9.91
N ALA A 121 -19.78 5.00 -10.27
CA ALA A 121 -18.74 5.80 -9.64
C ALA A 121 -18.98 5.98 -8.13
N VAL A 122 -20.22 6.26 -7.71
CA VAL A 122 -20.61 6.33 -6.29
C VAL A 122 -20.25 5.05 -5.57
N ILE A 123 -20.65 3.89 -6.10
CA ILE A 123 -20.37 2.58 -5.50
C ILE A 123 -18.86 2.39 -5.35
N LEU A 124 -18.08 2.67 -6.39
CA LEU A 124 -16.63 2.51 -6.36
C LEU A 124 -15.96 3.43 -5.33
N HIS A 125 -16.37 4.70 -5.23
CA HIS A 125 -15.79 5.61 -4.22
C HIS A 125 -16.17 5.22 -2.80
N VAL A 126 -17.39 4.71 -2.57
CA VAL A 126 -17.78 4.12 -1.27
C VAL A 126 -16.90 2.91 -0.96
N MET A 127 -16.65 2.03 -1.94
CA MET A 127 -15.75 0.89 -1.76
C MET A 127 -14.31 1.34 -1.48
N VAL A 128 -13.79 2.38 -2.14
CA VAL A 128 -12.44 2.94 -1.87
C VAL A 128 -12.33 3.42 -0.43
N ILE A 129 -13.34 4.14 0.07
CA ILE A 129 -13.37 4.64 1.45
C ILE A 129 -13.44 3.47 2.43
N GLY A 130 -14.36 2.52 2.22
CA GLY A 130 -14.56 1.37 3.10
C GLY A 130 -13.34 0.44 3.16
N HIS A 131 -12.80 0.04 2.00
CA HIS A 131 -11.61 -0.80 1.94
C HIS A 131 -10.38 -0.07 2.47
N GLY A 132 -10.22 1.22 2.16
CA GLY A 132 -9.12 2.02 2.67
C GLY A 132 -9.13 2.09 4.20
N PHE A 133 -10.30 2.37 4.79
CA PHE A 133 -10.49 2.39 6.24
C PHE A 133 -10.20 1.03 6.88
N VAL A 134 -10.80 -0.06 6.39
CA VAL A 134 -10.59 -1.41 6.92
C VAL A 134 -9.12 -1.81 6.83
N PHE A 135 -8.47 -1.51 5.71
CA PHE A 135 -7.08 -1.84 5.49
C PHE A 135 -6.15 -1.07 6.44
N VAL A 136 -6.30 0.26 6.55
CA VAL A 136 -5.51 1.08 7.47
C VAL A 136 -5.76 0.68 8.92
N TYR A 137 -7.01 0.44 9.30
CA TYR A 137 -7.35 0.00 10.66
C TYR A 137 -6.70 -1.34 11.00
N ALA A 138 -6.76 -2.32 10.08
CA ALA A 138 -6.11 -3.61 10.27
C ALA A 138 -4.58 -3.49 10.36
N LEU A 139 -3.98 -2.61 9.54
CA LEU A 139 -2.54 -2.35 9.55
C LEU A 139 -2.09 -1.67 10.85
N CYS A 140 -2.84 -0.69 11.35
CA CYS A 140 -2.58 -0.05 12.64
C CYS A 140 -2.84 -0.96 13.84
N SER A 141 -3.62 -2.04 13.66
CA SER A 141 -3.88 -3.04 14.71
C SER A 141 -2.74 -4.05 14.87
N CYS A 142 -1.81 -4.12 13.91
CA CYS A 142 -0.60 -4.91 14.03
C CYS A 142 0.35 -4.24 15.04
N GLN A 143 0.70 -4.97 16.10
CA GLN A 143 1.49 -4.45 17.22
C GLN A 143 3.01 -4.56 17.00
N ARG A 144 3.44 -5.40 16.05
CA ARG A 144 4.85 -5.73 15.80
C ARG A 144 5.19 -5.51 14.32
N GLU A 145 6.45 -5.18 14.03
CA GLU A 145 6.94 -5.04 12.66
C GLU A 145 6.78 -6.31 11.83
N VAL A 146 7.06 -7.47 12.43
CA VAL A 146 6.87 -8.76 11.76
C VAL A 146 5.41 -9.03 11.38
N ASP A 147 4.45 -8.52 12.17
CA ASP A 147 3.02 -8.63 11.84
C ASP A 147 2.68 -7.75 10.63
N TRP A 148 3.32 -6.58 10.47
CA TRP A 148 3.20 -5.76 9.25
C TRP A 148 3.73 -6.49 8.03
N MET A 149 4.89 -7.14 8.14
CA MET A 149 5.48 -7.90 7.03
C MET A 149 4.55 -9.05 6.59
N PHE A 150 4.03 -9.82 7.55
CA PHE A 150 3.03 -10.87 7.27
C PHE A 150 1.75 -10.31 6.65
N PHE A 151 1.26 -9.19 7.20
CA PHE A 151 0.05 -8.56 6.73
C PHE A 151 0.21 -8.08 5.28
N LEU A 152 1.30 -7.38 4.94
CA LEU A 152 1.53 -6.91 3.58
C LEU A 152 1.77 -8.05 2.58
N ARG A 153 2.41 -9.16 2.97
CA ARG A 153 2.49 -10.34 2.08
C ARG A 153 1.13 -10.91 1.74
N LYS A 154 0.21 -10.97 2.71
CA LYS A 154 -1.10 -11.60 2.53
C LYS A 154 -2.15 -10.65 1.95
N TYR A 155 -2.13 -9.39 2.36
CA TYR A 155 -3.16 -8.39 2.09
C TYR A 155 -2.63 -7.16 1.35
N GLY A 156 -1.33 -7.10 1.02
CA GLY A 156 -0.74 -5.96 0.31
C GLY A 156 -1.41 -5.68 -1.03
N PHE A 157 -2.04 -6.67 -1.67
CA PHE A 157 -2.87 -6.46 -2.87
C PHE A 157 -4.06 -5.50 -2.65
N MET A 158 -4.52 -5.32 -1.41
CA MET A 158 -5.61 -4.39 -1.09
C MET A 158 -5.21 -2.95 -1.38
N THR A 159 -3.94 -2.57 -1.23
CA THR A 159 -3.46 -1.23 -1.62
C THR A 159 -3.70 -0.99 -3.11
N SER A 160 -3.25 -1.93 -3.94
CA SER A 160 -3.47 -1.94 -5.39
C SER A 160 -4.95 -1.93 -5.76
N MET A 161 -5.78 -2.66 -5.01
CA MET A 161 -7.23 -2.68 -5.21
C MET A 161 -7.85 -1.30 -4.93
N VAL A 162 -7.49 -0.65 -3.83
CA VAL A 162 -7.95 0.71 -3.48
C VAL A 162 -7.60 1.71 -4.58
N TYR A 163 -6.36 1.70 -5.08
CA TYR A 163 -5.95 2.57 -6.19
C TYR A 163 -6.70 2.27 -7.50
N SER A 164 -6.92 0.99 -7.81
CA SER A 164 -7.62 0.58 -9.02
C SER A 164 -9.09 0.99 -8.99
N LEU A 165 -9.76 0.79 -7.85
CA LEU A 165 -11.15 1.22 -7.65
C LEU A 165 -11.26 2.74 -7.72
N HIS A 166 -10.30 3.48 -7.16
CA HIS A 166 -10.25 4.94 -7.24
C HIS A 166 -10.10 5.43 -8.68
N ALA A 167 -9.13 4.90 -9.44
CA ALA A 167 -8.93 5.26 -10.84
C ALA A 167 -10.16 4.90 -11.70
N THR A 168 -10.76 3.75 -11.46
CA THR A 168 -11.97 3.33 -12.19
C THR A 168 -13.17 4.23 -11.84
N GLY A 169 -13.32 4.64 -10.58
CA GLY A 169 -14.34 5.61 -10.17
C GLY A 169 -14.18 6.95 -10.89
N ASN A 170 -12.96 7.48 -10.94
CA ASN A 170 -12.64 8.71 -11.66
C ASN A 170 -12.91 8.59 -13.16
N LEU A 171 -12.62 7.43 -13.76
CA LEU A 171 -12.91 7.14 -15.17
C LEU A 171 -14.42 7.17 -15.46
N LEU A 172 -15.24 6.64 -14.56
CA LEU A 172 -16.70 6.66 -14.71
C LEU A 172 -17.28 8.07 -14.55
N ILE A 173 -16.73 8.89 -13.65
CA ILE A 173 -17.09 10.31 -13.54
C ILE A 173 -16.72 11.04 -14.84
N ALA A 174 -15.51 10.80 -15.37
CA ALA A 174 -15.07 11.37 -16.64
C ALA A 174 -16.00 10.98 -17.80
N LEU A 175 -16.43 9.72 -17.85
CA LEU A 175 -17.40 9.25 -18.85
C LEU A 175 -18.74 9.98 -18.73
N ALA A 176 -19.28 10.13 -17.52
CA ALA A 176 -20.54 10.85 -17.29
C ALA A 176 -20.44 12.33 -17.65
N LEU A 177 -19.36 13.02 -17.26
CA LEU A 177 -19.14 14.41 -17.64
C LEU A 177 -18.97 14.54 -19.16
N GLY A 178 -18.30 13.56 -19.77
CA GLY A 178 -18.15 13.44 -21.20
C GLY A 178 -19.47 13.34 -21.95
N THR A 179 -20.40 12.49 -21.51
CA THR A 179 -21.73 12.41 -22.14
C THR A 179 -22.48 13.73 -22.02
N ALA A 180 -22.38 14.43 -20.89
CA ALA A 180 -22.97 15.77 -20.74
C ALA A 180 -22.35 16.79 -21.70
N MET A 181 -21.02 16.75 -21.90
CA MET A 181 -20.33 17.65 -22.83
C MET A 181 -20.66 17.37 -24.29
N THR A 182 -20.76 16.09 -24.70
CA THR A 182 -21.21 15.70 -26.05
C THR A 182 -22.59 16.27 -26.37
N GLN A 183 -23.50 16.32 -25.40
CA GLN A 183 -24.83 16.89 -25.59
C GLN A 183 -24.85 18.42 -25.56
N ALA A 184 -23.88 19.07 -24.91
CA ALA A 184 -23.83 20.53 -24.77
C ALA A 184 -23.09 21.24 -25.91
N TYR A 185 -22.04 20.63 -26.47
CA TYR A 185 -21.09 21.28 -27.37
C TYR A 185 -20.86 20.51 -28.68
N GLU A 186 -21.79 19.64 -29.07
CA GLU A 186 -21.70 18.74 -30.24
C GLU A 186 -20.70 17.58 -30.07
N GLU A 187 -20.83 16.56 -30.93
CA GLU A 187 -20.19 15.27 -30.75
C GLU A 187 -18.65 15.33 -30.73
N ALA A 188 -18.06 16.16 -31.60
CA ALA A 188 -16.60 16.26 -31.73
C ALA A 188 -15.92 16.81 -30.47
N ALA A 189 -16.49 17.87 -29.86
CA ALA A 189 -15.94 18.46 -28.64
C ALA A 189 -16.12 17.54 -27.43
N GLY A 190 -17.25 16.83 -27.35
CA GLY A 190 -17.51 15.82 -26.33
C GLY A 190 -16.55 14.65 -26.39
N ILE A 191 -16.25 14.13 -27.58
CA ILE A 191 -15.29 13.04 -27.78
C ILE A 191 -13.88 13.45 -27.36
N VAL A 192 -13.42 14.66 -27.74
CA VAL A 192 -12.10 15.17 -27.34
C VAL A 192 -12.01 15.29 -25.81
N PHE A 193 -13.05 15.81 -25.17
CA PHE A 193 -13.11 15.89 -23.71
C PHE A 193 -13.10 14.51 -23.06
N ILE A 194 -13.91 13.56 -23.57
CA ILE A 194 -13.95 12.17 -23.09
C ILE A 194 -12.57 11.53 -23.16
N VAL A 195 -11.89 11.62 -24.30
CA VAL A 195 -10.56 11.02 -24.49
C VAL A 195 -9.55 11.65 -23.52
N PHE A 196 -9.54 12.98 -23.43
CA PHE A 196 -8.62 13.68 -22.52
C PHE A 196 -8.90 13.36 -21.04
N ALA A 197 -10.16 13.31 -20.64
CA ALA A 197 -10.57 12.97 -19.29
C ALA A 197 -10.31 11.50 -18.96
N MET A 198 -10.50 10.57 -19.91
CA MET A 198 -10.14 9.15 -19.72
C MET A 198 -8.63 8.96 -19.53
N ILE A 199 -7.81 9.74 -20.27
CA ILE A 199 -6.35 9.71 -20.11
C ILE A 199 -5.96 10.26 -18.74
N LEU A 200 -6.46 11.44 -18.36
CA LEU A 200 -6.08 12.10 -17.11
C LEU A 200 -6.65 11.42 -15.85
N CYS A 201 -7.87 10.90 -15.92
CA CYS A 201 -8.59 10.38 -14.75
C CYS A 201 -8.52 8.85 -14.65
N GLY A 202 -8.26 8.15 -15.77
CA GLY A 202 -8.18 6.69 -15.82
C GLY A 202 -6.75 6.20 -16.08
N VAL A 203 -6.23 6.47 -17.27
CA VAL A 203 -4.95 5.87 -17.73
C VAL A 203 -3.77 6.35 -16.90
N VAL A 204 -3.64 7.66 -16.65
CA VAL A 204 -2.51 8.21 -15.89
C VAL A 204 -2.53 7.72 -14.43
N PRO A 205 -3.63 7.81 -13.67
CA PRO A 205 -3.67 7.31 -12.30
C PRO A 205 -3.48 5.78 -12.22
N LEU A 206 -4.05 5.03 -13.18
CA LEU A 206 -3.85 3.59 -13.24
C LEU A 206 -2.39 3.26 -13.55
N ALA A 207 -1.78 3.91 -14.54
CA ALA A 207 -0.37 3.74 -14.89
C ALA A 207 0.59 4.17 -13.77
N LEU A 208 0.24 5.19 -12.98
CA LEU A 208 0.99 5.57 -11.77
C LEU A 208 0.78 4.59 -10.61
N SER A 209 -0.32 3.84 -10.61
CA SER A 209 -0.54 2.72 -9.69
C SER A 209 0.10 1.41 -10.16
N VAL A 210 0.48 1.30 -11.44
CA VAL A 210 1.14 0.10 -12.01
C VAL A 210 2.52 -0.15 -11.37
N PRO A 211 3.36 0.84 -11.04
CA PRO A 211 4.55 0.62 -10.22
C PRO A 211 4.25 -0.04 -8.88
N LEU A 212 3.16 0.34 -8.20
CA LEU A 212 2.66 -0.27 -6.95
C LEU A 212 2.06 -1.68 -7.18
N GLN A 213 1.46 -1.94 -8.34
CA GLN A 213 0.94 -3.26 -8.73
C GLN A 213 2.05 -4.22 -9.17
N ASN A 214 3.05 -3.74 -9.91
CA ASN A 214 4.22 -4.50 -10.35
C ASN A 214 5.22 -4.71 -9.21
N ALA A 215 5.28 -3.76 -8.29
CA ALA A 215 5.79 -3.96 -6.94
C ALA A 215 5.07 -5.14 -6.28
N ALA A 216 3.78 -5.05 -6.01
CA ALA A 216 3.03 -6.16 -5.39
C ALA A 216 3.10 -7.51 -6.14
N GLY A 217 3.37 -7.50 -7.45
CA GLY A 217 3.55 -8.67 -8.31
C GLY A 217 4.99 -9.19 -8.48
N GLY A 218 5.96 -8.59 -7.79
CA GLY A 218 7.38 -8.89 -7.93
C GLY A 218 8.03 -8.10 -9.06
N VAL A 219 9.07 -7.35 -8.70
CA VAL A 219 9.89 -6.55 -9.60
C VAL A 219 10.31 -7.38 -10.81
N ARG A 220 9.75 -7.08 -12.00
CA ARG A 220 10.23 -7.55 -13.31
C ARG A 220 11.52 -6.82 -13.67
N THR A 221 12.55 -7.01 -12.86
CA THR A 221 13.93 -6.95 -13.34
C THR A 221 14.25 -8.25 -14.06
N ASP A 222 15.30 -8.27 -14.88
CA ASP A 222 15.80 -9.50 -15.48
C ASP A 222 15.83 -10.62 -14.41
N LYS A 223 15.29 -11.81 -14.71
CA LYS A 223 15.02 -12.87 -13.71
C LYS A 223 16.28 -13.21 -12.90
N THR A 224 17.44 -13.03 -13.52
CA THR A 224 18.78 -13.19 -12.95
C THR A 224 19.12 -12.13 -11.90
N THR A 225 18.80 -10.87 -12.14
CA THR A 225 19.07 -9.74 -11.22
C THR A 225 18.05 -9.72 -10.06
N SER A 226 16.78 -9.98 -10.35
CA SER A 226 15.70 -10.07 -9.35
C SER A 226 15.92 -11.23 -8.37
N SER A 227 16.35 -12.39 -8.86
CA SER A 227 16.63 -13.56 -8.02
C SER A 227 17.87 -13.36 -7.13
N LYS A 228 18.92 -12.71 -7.63
CA LYS A 228 20.09 -12.37 -6.82
C LYS A 228 19.73 -11.42 -5.67
N LEU A 229 19.05 -10.30 -5.95
CA LEU A 229 18.62 -9.37 -4.89
C LEU A 229 17.74 -10.07 -3.84
N SER A 230 16.81 -10.93 -4.31
CA SER A 230 15.93 -11.71 -3.44
C SER A 230 16.71 -12.64 -2.50
N VAL A 231 17.72 -13.36 -3.03
CA VAL A 231 18.60 -14.21 -2.22
C VAL A 231 19.46 -13.39 -1.26
N TYR A 232 19.94 -12.22 -1.68
CA TYR A 232 20.72 -11.32 -0.83
C TYR A 232 19.91 -10.81 0.36
N ILE A 233 18.71 -10.29 0.14
CA ILE A 233 17.83 -9.83 1.22
C ILE A 233 17.46 -11.00 2.13
N LEU A 234 17.21 -12.17 1.56
CA LEU A 234 16.92 -13.37 2.34
C LEU A 234 18.07 -13.74 3.29
N GLU A 235 19.28 -13.92 2.77
CA GLU A 235 20.41 -14.46 3.53
C GLU A 235 21.12 -13.42 4.42
N TYR A 236 21.10 -12.14 4.04
CA TYR A 236 21.87 -11.10 4.75
C TYR A 236 21.01 -10.11 5.55
N TYR A 237 19.69 -10.09 5.34
CA TYR A 237 18.77 -9.26 6.13
C TYR A 237 17.78 -10.11 6.94
N LEU A 238 17.01 -10.98 6.28
CA LEU A 238 15.97 -11.75 6.98
C LEU A 238 16.53 -12.88 7.85
N ARG A 239 17.61 -13.55 7.42
CA ARG A 239 18.21 -14.64 8.18
C ARG A 239 18.84 -14.18 9.51
N PRO A 240 19.67 -13.13 9.58
CA PRO A 240 20.20 -12.63 10.85
C PRO A 240 19.11 -12.18 11.83
N LEU A 241 18.04 -11.57 11.32
CA LEU A 241 16.85 -11.19 12.12
C LEU A 241 16.06 -12.41 12.62
N ALA A 242 16.17 -13.57 11.95
CA ALA A 242 15.56 -14.81 12.41
C ALA A 242 16.45 -15.59 13.40
N GLU A 243 17.76 -15.34 13.40
CA GLU A 243 18.77 -16.09 14.17
C GLU A 243 19.26 -15.34 15.44
N ASP A 244 18.60 -14.25 15.85
CA ASP A 244 18.95 -13.48 17.07
C ASP A 244 20.29 -12.71 17.03
N ASP A 245 20.78 -12.38 15.83
CA ASP A 245 22.06 -11.66 15.65
C ASP A 245 21.89 -10.25 15.05
N GLU A 246 21.33 -9.36 15.88
CA GLU A 246 21.02 -7.95 15.55
C GLU A 246 22.27 -7.14 15.14
N LYS A 247 23.42 -7.42 15.78
CA LYS A 247 24.72 -6.79 15.44
C LYS A 247 25.23 -7.25 14.07
N TYR A 248 24.87 -8.46 13.65
CA TYR A 248 25.22 -9.02 12.35
C TYR A 248 24.29 -8.53 11.24
N ALA A 249 23.01 -8.30 11.53
CA ALA A 249 22.01 -7.80 10.56
C ALA A 249 22.38 -6.40 10.01
N ALA A 250 22.61 -5.42 10.88
CA ALA A 250 22.83 -4.03 10.46
C ALA A 250 24.19 -3.80 9.76
N LYS A 251 25.24 -4.47 10.23
CA LYS A 251 26.59 -4.35 9.65
C LYS A 251 26.67 -5.04 8.28
N ASN A 252 26.07 -6.23 8.15
CA ASN A 252 26.11 -6.97 6.89
C ASN A 252 25.12 -6.46 5.85
N MET A 253 24.01 -5.81 6.22
CA MET A 253 23.14 -5.21 5.21
C MET A 253 23.82 -4.05 4.48
N ARG A 254 24.52 -3.18 5.21
CA ARG A 254 25.31 -2.09 4.62
C ARG A 254 26.48 -2.64 3.78
N ASP A 255 27.22 -3.61 4.31
CA ASP A 255 28.34 -4.25 3.59
C ASP A 255 27.85 -5.10 2.40
N ALA A 256 26.65 -5.69 2.47
CA ALA A 256 26.02 -6.43 1.37
C ALA A 256 25.50 -5.47 0.30
N LEU A 257 24.84 -4.37 0.65
CA LEU A 257 24.44 -3.33 -0.30
C LEU A 257 25.66 -2.67 -0.97
N LEU A 258 26.76 -2.47 -0.22
CA LEU A 258 28.04 -2.00 -0.78
C LEU A 258 28.68 -3.03 -1.71
N LYS A 259 28.70 -4.32 -1.34
CA LYS A 259 29.20 -5.41 -2.22
C LYS A 259 28.34 -5.60 -3.46
N VAL A 260 27.01 -5.46 -3.33
CA VAL A 260 26.08 -5.46 -4.46
C VAL A 260 26.34 -4.24 -5.33
N GLY A 261 26.59 -3.07 -4.76
CA GLY A 261 26.96 -1.87 -5.51
C GLY A 261 28.28 -1.94 -6.24
N GLN A 262 29.23 -2.70 -5.69
CA GLN A 262 30.54 -2.93 -6.29
C GLN A 262 30.49 -3.99 -7.40
N ASN A 263 29.67 -5.03 -7.25
CA ASN A 263 29.62 -6.17 -8.18
C ASN A 263 28.49 -6.07 -9.22
N GLU A 264 27.39 -5.40 -8.90
CA GLU A 264 26.20 -5.24 -9.74
C GLU A 264 25.66 -3.80 -9.62
N PRO A 265 26.33 -2.82 -10.25
CA PRO A 265 25.98 -1.40 -10.15
C PRO A 265 24.54 -1.09 -10.60
N ASP A 266 23.99 -1.88 -11.53
CA ASP A 266 22.59 -1.78 -11.97
C ASP A 266 21.60 -2.12 -10.84
N LEU A 267 22.00 -2.98 -9.91
CA LEU A 267 21.19 -3.42 -8.79
C LEU A 267 21.20 -2.37 -7.68
N MET A 268 22.34 -1.70 -7.45
CA MET A 268 22.40 -0.51 -6.60
C MET A 268 21.65 0.68 -7.19
N ARG A 269 21.70 0.87 -8.51
CA ARG A 269 20.89 1.88 -9.19
C ARG A 269 19.40 1.61 -8.95
N LEU A 270 18.96 0.36 -9.04
CA LEU A 270 17.58 -0.02 -8.71
C LEU A 270 17.23 0.26 -7.25
N CYS A 271 18.11 -0.10 -6.29
CA CYS A 271 17.89 0.20 -4.87
C CYS A 271 17.82 1.71 -4.59
N THR A 272 18.64 2.50 -5.30
CA THR A 272 18.68 3.97 -5.17
C THR A 272 17.46 4.63 -5.83
N GLU A 273 17.04 4.15 -7.00
CA GLU A 273 15.82 4.60 -7.69
C GLU A 273 14.56 4.25 -6.90
N THR A 274 14.54 3.11 -6.20
CA THR A 274 13.41 2.68 -5.36
C THR A 274 13.37 3.43 -4.02
N ALA A 275 14.52 3.73 -3.41
CA ALA A 275 14.60 4.47 -2.15
C ALA A 275 14.36 5.99 -2.29
N VAL A 276 14.50 6.55 -3.50
CA VAL A 276 14.28 7.98 -3.80
C VAL A 276 12.85 8.27 -4.32
N ALA A 277 12.09 7.23 -4.68
CA ALA A 277 10.69 7.32 -5.17
C ALA A 277 9.64 7.21 -4.04
#